data_AF-A0A9E5UXX6-F1
#
_entry.id   AF-A0A9E5UXX6-F1
#
_cell.length_a   1.000
_cell.length_b   1.000
_cell.length_c   1.000
_cell.angle_alpha   90.00
_cell.angle_beta   90.00
_cell.angle_gamma   90.00
#
_symmetry.space_group_name_H-M   'P 1'
#
loop_
_entity.id
_entity.type
_entity.pdbx_description
1 polymer ?
#
loop_
_entity_poly.entity_id
_entity_poly.type
_entity_poly.pdbx_seq_one_letter_code
_entity_poly.pdbx_strand_id
1 'polypeptide(L)' 'PMFSLLRQPAFFRNFKVEPGGYAIVWNEEIDISEYELWKNGVPLESRDLVSDRIQQP' A
#
# COMPACT_ATOMS: atom_id res chain seq x y z
N PRO A 1 -15.93 -2.38 -5.26
CA PRO A 1 -15.36 -1.48 -4.22
C PRO A 1 -14.30 -0.56 -4.84
N MET A 2 -14.09 0.63 -4.28
CA MET A 2 -13.20 1.69 -4.78
C MET A 2 -11.81 1.17 -5.20
N PHE A 3 -11.14 0.37 -4.36
CA PHE A 3 -9.80 -0.16 -4.62
C PHE A 3 -9.72 -1.46 -5.45
N SER A 4 -10.83 -1.89 -6.07
CA SER A 4 -10.84 -3.19 -6.77
C SER A 4 -9.85 -3.28 -7.94
N LEU A 5 -9.56 -2.16 -8.62
CA LEU A 5 -8.60 -2.09 -9.72
C LEU A 5 -7.17 -2.41 -9.29
N LEU A 6 -6.80 -2.16 -8.03
CA LEU A 6 -5.46 -2.46 -7.50
C LEU A 6 -5.16 -3.97 -7.44
N ARG A 7 -6.16 -4.83 -7.64
CA ARG A 7 -5.93 -6.28 -7.81
C ARG A 7 -5.34 -6.63 -9.17
N GLN A 8 -5.43 -5.75 -10.16
CA GLN A 8 -4.85 -5.96 -11.48
C GLN A 8 -3.37 -5.57 -11.46
N PRO A 9 -2.42 -6.51 -11.67
CA PRO A 9 -1.01 -6.23 -11.48
C PRO A 9 -0.46 -5.11 -12.39
N ALA A 10 -0.98 -4.99 -13.61
CA ALA A 10 -0.59 -3.93 -14.54
C ALA A 10 -1.03 -2.55 -14.04
N PHE A 11 -2.26 -2.44 -13.53
CA PHE A 11 -2.77 -1.22 -12.94
C PHE A 11 -2.02 -0.87 -11.65
N PHE A 12 -1.83 -1.85 -10.75
CA PHE A 12 -1.11 -1.66 -9.50
C PHE A 12 0.30 -1.10 -9.71
N ARG A 13 1.03 -1.58 -10.72
CA ARG A 13 2.39 -1.07 -11.02
C ARG A 13 2.40 0.30 -11.70
N ASN A 14 1.25 0.80 -12.16
CA ASN A 14 1.14 2.05 -12.90
C ASN A 14 0.83 3.25 -11.98
N PHE A 15 1.41 3.29 -10.79
CA PHE A 15 1.32 4.46 -9.93
C PHE A 15 2.36 5.50 -10.33
N LYS A 16 2.11 6.75 -9.95
CA LYS A 16 3.04 7.86 -10.01
C LYS A 16 3.20 8.47 -8.64
N VAL A 17 4.35 9.07 -8.39
CA VAL A 17 4.57 9.88 -7.19
C VAL A 17 4.24 11.33 -7.56
N GLU A 18 3.42 12.01 -6.76
CA GLU A 18 3.07 13.40 -6.99
C GLU A 18 4.31 14.32 -6.98
N PRO A 19 4.32 15.42 -7.75
CA PRO A 19 5.38 16.43 -7.69
C PRO A 19 5.48 17.02 -6.27
N GLY A 20 6.46 16.55 -5.49
CA GLY A 20 6.63 16.88 -4.08
C GLY A 20 6.87 15.67 -3.19
N GLY A 21 6.53 14.46 -3.65
CA GLY A 21 6.80 13.21 -2.92
C GLY A 21 5.77 12.83 -1.86
N TYR A 22 4.65 13.57 -1.76
CA TYR A 22 3.69 13.42 -0.66
C TYR A 22 2.52 12.46 -0.94
N ALA A 23 2.44 11.87 -2.13
CA ALA A 23 1.37 10.95 -2.49
C ALA A 23 1.79 9.98 -3.57
N ILE A 24 1.17 8.80 -3.56
CA ILE A 24 1.17 7.84 -4.66
C ILE A 24 -0.21 7.85 -5.32
N VAL A 25 -0.24 7.98 -6.65
CA VAL A 25 -1.47 8.22 -7.42
C VAL A 25 -1.56 7.22 -8.56
N TRP A 26 -2.70 6.54 -8.66
CA TRP A 26 -3.03 5.68 -9.80
C TRP A 26 -3.93 6.40 -10.81
N ASN A 27 -4.94 7.13 -10.32
CA ASN A 27 -5.86 7.95 -11.10
C ASN A 27 -6.56 8.98 -10.19
N GLU A 28 -7.49 9.76 -10.75
CA GLU A 28 -8.24 10.81 -10.03
C GLU A 28 -9.10 10.28 -8.87
N GLU A 29 -9.35 8.97 -8.80
CA GLU A 29 -10.18 8.33 -7.76
C GLU A 29 -9.36 7.51 -6.76
N ILE A 30 -8.11 7.17 -7.09
CA ILE A 30 -7.26 6.25 -6.34
C ILE A 30 -5.90 6.90 -6.17
N ASP A 31 -5.76 7.55 -5.02
CA ASP A 31 -4.52 8.08 -4.48
C ASP A 31 -4.37 7.68 -3.01
N ILE A 32 -3.13 7.71 -2.51
CA ILE A 32 -2.82 7.52 -1.10
C ILE A 32 -1.77 8.56 -0.72
N SER A 33 -2.08 9.39 0.27
CA SER A 33 -1.14 10.37 0.81
C SER A 33 -0.05 9.72 1.67
N GLU A 34 1.08 10.41 1.84
CA GLU A 34 2.15 10.05 2.76
C GLU A 34 1.60 9.82 4.18
N TYR A 35 0.69 10.69 4.63
CA TYR A 35 0.06 10.57 5.95
C TYR A 35 -0.75 9.29 6.08
N GLU A 36 -1.53 8.92 5.06
CA GLU A 36 -2.29 7.67 5.06
C GLU A 36 -1.38 6.43 5.01
N LEU A 37 -0.29 6.49 4.25
CA LEU A 37 0.74 5.45 4.24
C LEU A 37 1.38 5.30 5.62
N TRP A 38 1.74 6.40 6.28
CA TRP A 38 2.33 6.40 7.62
C TRP A 38 1.37 5.86 8.68
N LYS A 39 0.13 6.34 8.67
CA LYS A 39 -0.89 6.00 9.67
C LYS A 39 -1.40 4.57 9.53
N ASN A 40 -1.59 4.09 8.31
CA ASN A 40 -2.26 2.80 8.04
C ASN A 40 -1.32 1.72 7.50
N GLY A 41 -0.08 2.09 7.15
CA GLY A 41 0.92 1.15 6.69
C GLY A 41 1.31 0.14 7.75
N VAL A 42 1.71 -1.05 7.30
CA VAL A 42 2.21 -2.12 8.17
C VAL A 42 3.71 -2.22 7.93
N PRO A 43 4.56 -1.94 8.94
CA PRO A 43 6.00 -2.12 8.82
C PRO A 43 6.35 -3.55 8.40
N LEU A 44 7.27 -3.72 7.47
CA LEU A 44 7.64 -5.05 6.96
C LEU A 44 8.13 -5.97 8.09
N GLU A 45 8.88 -5.44 9.06
CA GLU A 45 9.33 -6.19 10.24
C GLU A 45 8.18 -6.70 11.12
N SER A 46 7.01 -6.05 11.10
CA SER A 46 5.86 -6.50 11.89
C SER A 46 5.14 -7.69 11.25
N ARG A 47 5.36 -7.94 9.96
CA ARG A 47 4.63 -8.95 9.20
C ARG A 47 5.29 -10.33 9.32
N ASP A 48 6.62 -10.37 9.35
CA ASP A 48 7.39 -11.60 9.51
C ASP A 48 7.23 -12.19 10.93
N LEU A 49 7.06 -11.33 11.95
CA LEU A 49 6.84 -11.76 13.34
C LEU A 49 5.45 -12.35 13.62
N VAL A 50 4.48 -12.18 12.72
CA VAL A 50 3.14 -12.78 12.85
C VAL A 50 3.11 -14.14 12.17
N SER A 51 3.74 -14.30 11.00
CA SER A 51 3.93 -15.61 10.36
C SER A 51 4.74 -16.57 11.23
N ASP A 52 5.77 -16.07 11.92
CA ASP A 52 6.61 -16.91 12.80
C ASP A 52 5.94 -17.27 14.14
N ARG A 53 4.95 -16.48 14.59
CA ARG A 53 4.22 -16.74 15.86
C ARG A 53 3.04 -17.71 15.72
N ILE A 54 2.55 -17.94 14.49
CA ILE A 54 1.49 -18.93 14.22
C ILE A 54 2.07 -20.32 13.94
N GLN A 55 3.40 -20.43 13.81
CA GLN A 55 4.13 -21.67 13.51
C GLN A 55 5.06 -22.09 14.66
N GLN A 56 4.63 -21.97 15.92
CA GLN A 56 5.29 -22.66 17.04
C GLN A 56 4.35 -23.74 17.61
N PRO A 57 4.82 -24.98 17.81
CA PRO A 57 4.02 -26.08 18.35
C PRO A 57 3.60 -25.86 19.81
#